data_AF-M7TAJ4-F1
#
_entry.id   AF-M7TAJ4-F1
#
_cell.length_a   1.000
_cell.length_b   1.000
_cell.length_c   1.000
_cell.angle_alpha   90.00
_cell.angle_beta   90.00
_cell.angle_gamma   90.00
#
_symmetry.space_group_name_H-M   'P 1'
#
loop_
_entity.id
_entity.type
_entity.pdbx_description
1 polymer ?
#
loop_
_entity_poly.entity_id
_entity_poly.type
_entity_poly.pdbx_seq_one_letter_code
_entity_poly.pdbx_strand_id
1 'polypeptide(L)'
;MMSSTNDEDPFLQVQQDVLTQLQTARPLFASYLRIRSLSASHSTTSPELASARSDLESALQSLAEDLADLIETVKAVESDPTHYGLSAAEVARRRRLVQEVGGEVEDMREELAKQQAQTQGQGHGKGKKKKKKNRPATLSASNAARAAASSDLPPPSAFAMEDGSRSGRAYNSSDDDDDDESGDEDSDTYAEFEQQQQQMMMREQDQQLEGVFTTVGNLRRQADDMGRELGEQHEMLEETDRLADRVGGRLQTGMAKLGHIVRENEDRWSGCCVALLIAVLVVLLVLLLVL
;
A
#
# COMPACT_ATOMS: atom_id res chain seq x y z
N MET A 1 -10.87 39.41 2.70
CA MET A 1 -11.38 38.23 3.43
C MET A 1 -11.66 37.16 2.40
N MET A 2 -10.66 36.32 2.10
CA MET A 2 -10.80 35.19 1.19
C MET A 2 -11.31 34.02 2.04
N SER A 3 -12.54 33.60 1.75
CA SER A 3 -13.31 32.69 2.58
C SER A 3 -12.63 31.33 2.67
N SER A 4 -12.44 30.87 3.91
CA SER A 4 -11.86 29.62 4.37
C SER A 4 -12.68 28.37 4.01
N THR A 5 -13.14 28.22 2.77
CA THR A 5 -14.04 27.11 2.39
C THR A 5 -13.36 25.74 2.34
N ASN A 6 -12.03 25.67 2.46
CA ASN A 6 -11.29 24.40 2.51
C ASN A 6 -11.13 23.87 3.94
N ASP A 7 -11.19 24.71 4.97
CA ASP A 7 -10.99 24.30 6.37
C ASP A 7 -12.31 23.98 7.11
N GLU A 8 -13.46 24.26 6.49
CA GLU A 8 -14.81 24.13 7.10
C GLU A 8 -15.76 23.19 6.35
N ASP A 9 -15.29 22.48 5.32
CA ASP A 9 -16.12 21.46 4.67
C ASP A 9 -15.96 20.10 5.40
N PRO A 10 -16.99 19.63 6.12
CA PRO A 10 -16.93 18.34 6.81
C PRO A 10 -16.68 17.17 5.85
N PHE A 11 -17.02 17.32 4.57
CA PHE A 11 -16.74 16.31 3.55
C PHE A 11 -15.23 16.09 3.37
N LEU A 12 -14.43 17.15 3.36
CA LEU A 12 -12.98 17.06 3.15
C LEU A 12 -12.28 16.39 4.34
N GLN A 13 -12.79 16.61 5.55
CA GLN A 13 -12.28 15.97 6.74
C GLN A 13 -12.57 14.46 6.74
N VAL A 14 -13.82 14.07 6.48
CA VAL A 14 -14.19 12.65 6.39
C VAL A 14 -13.49 11.98 5.20
N GLN A 15 -13.29 12.68 4.09
CA GLN A 15 -12.45 12.20 2.98
C GLN A 15 -11.04 11.85 3.46
N GLN A 16 -10.39 12.73 4.23
CA GLN A 16 -9.05 12.49 4.72
C GLN A 16 -8.99 11.31 5.70
N ASP A 17 -10.01 11.18 6.55
CA ASP A 17 -10.14 10.06 7.49
C ASP A 17 -10.32 8.72 6.74
N VAL A 18 -11.19 8.68 5.73
CA VAL A 18 -11.40 7.49 4.88
C VAL A 18 -10.13 7.12 4.12
N LEU A 19 -9.40 8.09 3.57
CA LEU A 19 -8.13 7.82 2.90
C LEU A 19 -7.07 7.28 3.87
N THR A 20 -7.03 7.80 5.10
CA THR A 20 -6.12 7.32 6.14
C THR A 20 -6.46 5.89 6.57
N GLN A 21 -7.74 5.60 6.79
CA GLN A 21 -8.21 4.26 7.08
C GLN A 21 -7.97 3.28 5.91
N LEU A 22 -8.06 3.73 4.66
CA LEU A 22 -7.73 2.90 3.49
C LEU A 22 -6.24 2.55 3.47
N GLN A 23 -5.37 3.51 3.80
CA GLN A 23 -3.93 3.27 3.92
C GLN A 23 -3.57 2.25 5.02
N THR A 24 -4.39 2.12 6.07
CA THR A 24 -4.20 1.09 7.10
C THR A 24 -4.84 -0.25 6.71
N ALA A 25 -5.95 -0.24 5.95
CA ALA A 25 -6.62 -1.45 5.49
C ALA A 25 -5.81 -2.23 4.42
N ARG A 26 -5.17 -1.53 3.47
CA ARG A 26 -4.34 -2.15 2.41
C ARG A 26 -3.25 -3.10 2.94
N PRO A 27 -2.39 -2.73 3.91
CA PRO A 27 -1.39 -3.64 4.45
C PRO A 27 -1.99 -4.78 5.27
N LEU A 28 -3.12 -4.57 5.94
CA LEU A 28 -3.86 -5.64 6.63
C LEU A 28 -4.37 -6.67 5.61
N PHE A 29 -4.92 -6.22 4.48
CA PHE A 29 -5.33 -7.08 3.38
C PHE A 29 -4.15 -7.86 2.79
N ALA A 30 -3.03 -7.19 2.50
CA ALA A 30 -1.82 -7.86 2.01
C ALA A 30 -1.28 -8.91 3.01
N SER A 31 -1.31 -8.60 4.31
CA SER A 31 -0.93 -9.53 5.38
C SER A 31 -1.86 -10.75 5.41
N TYR A 32 -3.18 -10.53 5.35
CA TYR A 32 -4.17 -11.60 5.29
C TYR A 32 -3.95 -12.51 4.06
N LEU A 33 -3.74 -11.93 2.87
CA LEU A 33 -3.45 -12.71 1.66
C LEU A 33 -2.15 -13.53 1.78
N ARG A 34 -1.13 -12.99 2.46
CA ARG A 34 0.15 -13.67 2.72
C ARG A 34 -0.02 -14.83 3.70
N ILE A 35 -0.66 -14.60 4.84
CA ILE A 35 -0.91 -15.67 5.84
C ILE A 35 -1.76 -16.77 5.22
N ARG A 36 -2.73 -16.38 4.37
CA ARG A 36 -3.54 -17.30 3.60
C ARG A 36 -2.72 -18.14 2.61
N SER A 37 -1.80 -17.54 1.85
CA SER A 37 -1.02 -18.30 0.88
C SER A 37 -0.10 -19.34 1.55
N LEU A 38 0.44 -19.00 2.73
CA LEU A 38 1.23 -19.92 3.56
C LEU A 38 0.35 -21.00 4.22
N SER A 39 -0.87 -20.65 4.63
CA SER A 39 -1.83 -21.60 5.21
C SER A 39 -2.48 -22.49 4.14
N ALA A 40 -2.57 -22.08 2.88
CA ALA A 40 -3.05 -22.96 1.79
C ALA A 40 -2.15 -24.20 1.61
N SER A 41 -0.86 -24.09 1.93
CA SER A 41 0.10 -25.20 1.96
C SER A 41 0.07 -26.04 3.26
N HIS A 42 -0.57 -25.55 4.32
CA HIS A 42 -0.71 -26.24 5.60
C HIS A 42 -2.19 -26.23 6.03
N SER A 43 -2.91 -27.32 5.77
CA SER A 43 -4.38 -27.41 5.90
C SER A 43 -4.94 -27.28 7.34
N THR A 44 -4.15 -26.80 8.28
CA THR A 44 -4.58 -26.43 9.63
C THR A 44 -4.91 -24.93 9.61
N THR A 45 -6.18 -24.59 9.78
CA THR A 45 -6.66 -23.21 9.97
C THR A 45 -5.89 -22.56 11.12
N SER A 46 -4.88 -21.75 10.78
CA SER A 46 -4.04 -21.07 11.76
C SER A 46 -4.87 -20.02 12.52
N PRO A 47 -4.80 -19.94 13.86
CA PRO A 47 -5.49 -18.91 14.63
C PRO A 47 -5.08 -17.49 14.20
N GLU A 48 -3.86 -17.31 13.69
CA GLU A 48 -3.36 -16.07 13.11
C GLU A 48 -4.19 -15.60 11.90
N LEU A 49 -4.66 -16.54 11.06
CA LEU A 49 -5.52 -16.21 9.92
C LEU A 49 -6.87 -15.70 10.41
N ALA A 50 -7.43 -16.33 11.45
CA ALA A 50 -8.71 -15.91 12.02
C ALA A 50 -8.60 -14.51 12.67
N SER A 51 -7.50 -14.22 13.38
CA SER A 51 -7.25 -12.88 13.94
C SER A 51 -7.09 -11.83 12.84
N ALA A 52 -6.18 -12.05 11.88
CA ALA A 52 -5.94 -11.14 10.78
C ALA A 52 -7.20 -10.87 9.94
N ARG A 53 -8.06 -11.89 9.80
CA ARG A 53 -9.38 -11.75 9.18
C ARG A 53 -10.30 -10.85 10.00
N SER A 54 -10.45 -11.11 11.30
CA SER A 54 -11.32 -10.33 12.18
C SER A 54 -10.91 -8.86 12.20
N ASP A 55 -9.61 -8.58 12.24
CA ASP A 55 -9.07 -7.23 12.26
C ASP A 55 -9.36 -6.49 10.94
N LEU A 56 -9.16 -7.16 9.81
CA LEU A 56 -9.48 -6.63 8.49
C LEU A 56 -11.00 -6.44 8.30
N GLU A 57 -11.83 -7.38 8.77
CA GLU A 57 -13.28 -7.30 8.68
C GLU A 57 -13.82 -6.11 9.50
N SER A 58 -13.28 -5.90 10.70
CA SER A 58 -13.59 -4.71 11.52
C SER A 58 -13.19 -3.41 10.81
N ALA A 59 -11.98 -3.35 10.24
CA ALA A 59 -11.51 -2.17 9.51
C ALA A 59 -12.36 -1.87 8.26
N LEU A 60 -12.67 -2.88 7.45
CA LEU A 60 -13.52 -2.74 6.26
C LEU A 60 -14.97 -2.41 6.61
N GLN A 61 -15.46 -2.86 7.75
CA GLN A 61 -16.81 -2.51 8.23
C GLN A 61 -16.89 -1.03 8.62
N SER A 62 -15.93 -0.53 9.40
CA SER A 62 -15.84 0.91 9.74
C SER A 62 -15.77 1.77 8.48
N LEU A 63 -14.91 1.39 7.54
CA LEU A 63 -14.72 2.15 6.30
C LEU A 63 -15.94 2.08 5.37
N ALA A 64 -16.68 0.96 5.39
CA ALA A 64 -17.94 0.84 4.65
C ALA A 64 -19.05 1.73 5.23
N GLU A 65 -19.08 1.91 6.56
CA GLU A 65 -20.00 2.84 7.23
C GLU A 65 -19.68 4.29 6.85
N ASP A 66 -18.41 4.70 6.98
CA ASP A 66 -17.96 6.05 6.60
C ASP A 66 -18.22 6.34 5.10
N LEU A 67 -18.03 5.35 4.22
CA LEU A 67 -18.35 5.47 2.80
C LEU A 67 -19.85 5.56 2.51
N ALA A 68 -20.70 4.85 3.26
CA ALA A 68 -22.14 4.92 3.09
C ALA A 68 -22.65 6.35 3.35
N ASP A 69 -22.14 6.98 4.40
CA ASP A 69 -22.44 8.38 4.73
C ASP A 69 -21.92 9.33 3.64
N LEU A 70 -20.70 9.12 3.12
CA LEU A 70 -20.17 9.89 1.98
C LEU A 70 -21.01 9.73 0.70
N ILE A 71 -21.53 8.53 0.42
CA ILE A 71 -22.42 8.30 -0.72
C ILE A 71 -23.72 9.10 -0.56
N GLU A 72 -24.30 9.10 0.64
CA GLU A 72 -25.54 9.84 0.91
C GLU A 72 -25.34 11.35 0.80
N THR A 73 -24.22 11.87 1.32
CA THR A 73 -23.90 13.30 1.19
C THR A 73 -23.67 13.71 -0.27
N VAL A 74 -22.98 12.89 -1.07
CA VAL A 74 -22.82 13.16 -2.51
C VAL A 74 -24.16 13.15 -3.24
N LYS A 75 -25.05 12.19 -2.94
CA LYS A 75 -26.41 12.14 -3.53
C LYS A 75 -27.23 13.39 -3.18
N ALA A 76 -27.17 13.85 -1.93
CA ALA A 76 -27.86 15.06 -1.51
C ALA A 76 -27.32 16.32 -2.22
N VAL A 77 -26.00 16.39 -2.40
CA VAL A 77 -25.35 17.47 -3.14
C VAL A 77 -25.66 17.42 -4.64
N GLU A 78 -25.80 16.22 -5.23
CA GLU A 78 -26.18 16.04 -6.64
C GLU A 78 -27.59 16.56 -6.94
N SER A 79 -28.52 16.44 -5.98
CA SER A 79 -29.88 16.96 -6.17
C SER A 79 -29.95 18.48 -6.23
N ASP A 80 -29.20 19.18 -5.37
CA ASP A 80 -29.22 20.66 -5.29
C ASP A 80 -27.81 21.28 -5.13
N PRO A 81 -26.95 21.26 -6.17
CA PRO A 81 -25.58 21.78 -6.07
C PRO A 81 -25.50 23.27 -5.70
N THR A 82 -26.48 24.06 -6.16
CA THR A 82 -26.50 25.52 -5.93
C THR A 82 -26.82 25.89 -4.49
N HIS A 83 -27.52 25.02 -3.74
CA HIS A 83 -27.84 25.25 -2.33
C HIS A 83 -26.58 25.20 -1.46
N TYR A 84 -25.64 24.32 -1.82
CA TYR A 84 -24.39 24.11 -1.08
C TYR A 84 -23.22 24.96 -1.62
N GLY A 85 -23.44 25.79 -2.64
CA GLY A 85 -22.39 26.61 -3.24
C GLY A 85 -21.30 25.80 -3.95
N LEU A 86 -21.58 24.54 -4.32
CA LEU A 86 -20.63 23.62 -4.91
C LEU A 86 -20.68 23.71 -6.44
N SER A 87 -19.50 23.71 -7.07
CA SER A 87 -19.42 23.65 -8.53
C SER A 87 -19.75 22.24 -9.05
N ALA A 88 -20.38 22.12 -10.22
CA ALA A 88 -20.66 20.81 -10.82
C ALA A 88 -19.40 19.94 -11.02
N ALA A 89 -18.24 20.58 -11.21
CA ALA A 89 -16.95 19.90 -11.29
C ALA A 89 -16.51 19.33 -9.93
N GLU A 90 -16.82 20.02 -8.82
CA GLU A 90 -16.53 19.54 -7.48
C GLU A 90 -17.41 18.33 -7.12
N VAL A 91 -18.71 18.39 -7.42
CA VAL A 91 -19.61 17.25 -7.22
C VAL A 91 -19.15 16.02 -8.00
N ALA A 92 -18.72 16.22 -9.25
CA ALA A 92 -18.17 15.14 -10.08
C ALA A 92 -16.89 14.52 -9.48
N ARG A 93 -16.02 15.32 -8.86
CA ARG A 93 -14.83 14.83 -8.14
C ARG A 93 -15.21 13.98 -6.93
N ARG A 94 -16.13 14.48 -6.08
CA ARG A 94 -16.60 13.74 -4.90
C ARG A 94 -17.23 12.40 -5.27
N ARG A 95 -18.04 12.40 -6.32
CA ARG A 95 -18.65 11.18 -6.86
C ARG A 95 -17.61 10.16 -7.34
N ARG A 96 -16.60 10.61 -8.08
CA ARG A 96 -15.54 9.72 -8.59
C ARG A 96 -14.75 9.09 -7.44
N LEU A 97 -14.36 9.89 -6.45
CA LEU A 97 -13.64 9.40 -5.27
C LEU A 97 -14.44 8.30 -4.56
N VAL A 98 -15.72 8.57 -4.25
CA VAL A 98 -16.57 7.62 -3.55
C VAL A 98 -16.78 6.33 -4.35
N GLN A 99 -16.86 6.42 -5.68
CA GLN A 99 -16.93 5.24 -6.54
C GLN A 99 -15.63 4.42 -6.55
N GLU A 100 -14.49 5.07 -6.56
CA GLU A 100 -13.17 4.44 -6.58
C GLU A 100 -12.89 3.72 -5.26
N VAL A 101 -13.01 4.44 -4.13
CA VAL A 101 -12.79 3.86 -2.80
C VAL A 101 -13.86 2.82 -2.48
N GLY A 102 -15.12 3.07 -2.84
CA GLY A 102 -16.21 2.09 -2.67
C GLY A 102 -15.98 0.80 -3.46
N GLY A 103 -15.43 0.90 -4.67
CA GLY A 103 -15.05 -0.28 -5.47
C GLY A 103 -13.94 -1.09 -4.81
N GLU A 104 -12.86 -0.44 -4.38
CA GLU A 104 -11.71 -1.12 -3.74
C GLU A 104 -12.14 -1.90 -2.48
N VAL A 105 -13.06 -1.32 -1.70
CA VAL A 105 -13.54 -1.89 -0.45
C VAL A 105 -14.48 -3.04 -0.67
N GLU A 106 -15.38 -2.92 -1.65
CA GLU A 106 -16.27 -4.01 -2.04
C GLU A 106 -15.44 -5.18 -2.61
N ASP A 107 -14.41 -4.92 -3.42
CA ASP A 107 -13.51 -5.95 -3.94
C ASP A 107 -12.78 -6.69 -2.80
N MET A 108 -12.25 -5.96 -1.80
CA MET A 108 -11.63 -6.56 -0.61
C MET A 108 -12.63 -7.39 0.21
N ARG A 109 -13.87 -6.91 0.39
CA ARG A 109 -14.94 -7.64 1.09
C ARG A 109 -15.37 -8.89 0.33
N GLU A 110 -15.51 -8.81 -0.99
CA GLU A 110 -15.90 -9.93 -1.83
C GLU A 110 -14.83 -11.04 -1.80
N GLU A 111 -13.55 -10.67 -1.83
CA GLU A 111 -12.45 -11.61 -1.65
C GLU A 111 -12.47 -12.28 -0.26
N LEU A 112 -12.88 -11.58 0.81
CA LEU A 112 -13.07 -12.21 2.12
C LEU A 112 -14.25 -13.18 2.17
N ALA A 113 -15.33 -12.87 1.45
CA ALA A 113 -16.56 -13.67 1.41
C ALA A 113 -16.41 -14.93 0.53
N LYS A 114 -15.82 -14.80 -0.67
CA LYS A 114 -15.51 -15.93 -1.59
C LYS A 114 -14.71 -17.03 -0.88
N GLN A 115 -13.83 -16.63 0.03
CA GLN A 115 -12.95 -17.55 0.77
C GLN A 115 -13.65 -18.24 1.96
N GLN A 116 -14.69 -17.63 2.55
CA GLN A 116 -15.59 -18.33 3.49
C GLN A 116 -16.37 -19.43 2.77
N ALA A 117 -16.85 -19.16 1.56
CA ALA A 117 -17.59 -20.15 0.78
C ALA A 117 -16.69 -21.33 0.36
N GLN A 118 -15.41 -21.10 0.05
CA GLN A 118 -14.47 -22.18 -0.26
C GLN A 118 -14.08 -23.02 0.97
N THR A 119 -13.91 -22.40 2.14
CA THR A 119 -13.61 -23.11 3.39
C THR A 119 -14.83 -23.89 3.93
N GLN A 120 -16.06 -23.41 3.73
CA GLN A 120 -17.28 -24.15 4.10
C GLN A 120 -17.72 -25.19 3.04
N GLY A 121 -17.38 -24.98 1.76
CA GLY A 121 -17.74 -25.89 0.65
C GLY A 121 -16.91 -27.18 0.57
N GLN A 122 -15.86 -27.33 1.37
CA GLN A 122 -15.06 -28.56 1.47
C GLN A 122 -15.58 -29.52 2.56
N GLY A 123 -16.87 -29.45 2.87
CA GLY A 123 -17.61 -30.47 3.61
C GLY A 123 -18.83 -30.90 2.80
N HIS A 124 -18.77 -32.10 2.20
CA HIS A 124 -19.90 -32.84 1.60
C HIS A 124 -20.16 -32.65 0.08
N GLY A 125 -19.76 -33.64 -0.74
CA GLY A 125 -20.51 -33.92 -1.98
C GLY A 125 -19.79 -34.51 -3.20
N LYS A 126 -19.75 -35.85 -3.26
CA LYS A 126 -19.71 -36.72 -4.46
C LYS A 126 -18.42 -36.81 -5.29
N GLY A 127 -17.68 -37.87 -4.96
CA GLY A 127 -16.79 -38.55 -5.90
C GLY A 127 -17.52 -38.99 -7.18
N LYS A 128 -17.03 -38.52 -8.33
CA LYS A 128 -17.21 -39.19 -9.61
C LYS A 128 -15.90 -39.87 -10.00
N LYS A 129 -15.80 -41.15 -9.68
CA LYS A 129 -14.80 -42.07 -10.22
C LYS A 129 -14.89 -42.05 -11.75
N LYS A 130 -13.90 -41.50 -12.45
CA LYS A 130 -13.66 -41.79 -13.86
C LYS A 130 -12.44 -42.72 -13.98
N LYS A 131 -12.75 -43.88 -14.54
CA LYS A 131 -11.95 -45.09 -14.74
C LYS A 131 -11.20 -44.97 -16.07
N LYS A 132 -9.86 -45.05 -16.09
CA LYS A 132 -9.05 -45.37 -17.28
C LYS A 132 -7.66 -45.84 -16.80
N LYS A 133 -7.47 -47.14 -16.55
CA LYS A 133 -7.08 -48.23 -17.46
C LYS A 133 -5.56 -48.21 -17.77
N ASN A 134 -4.83 -49.04 -17.00
CA ASN A 134 -3.43 -49.43 -17.18
C ASN A 134 -3.14 -50.01 -18.57
N ARG A 135 -1.88 -49.82 -19.04
CA ARG A 135 -0.88 -50.82 -19.49
C ARG A 135 0.29 -50.12 -20.26
N PRO A 136 1.47 -50.74 -20.47
CA PRO A 136 2.57 -50.84 -19.52
C PRO A 136 3.90 -50.26 -20.08
N ALA A 137 4.94 -50.27 -19.24
CA ALA A 137 6.29 -49.78 -19.48
C ALA A 137 7.09 -50.53 -20.58
N THR A 138 7.98 -49.81 -21.28
CA THR A 138 9.27 -50.32 -21.80
C THR A 138 10.29 -49.18 -21.99
N LEU A 139 11.35 -49.23 -21.17
CA LEU A 139 12.79 -49.06 -21.44
C LEU A 139 13.35 -47.92 -22.34
N SER A 140 14.32 -47.22 -21.71
CA SER A 140 15.65 -46.84 -22.23
C SER A 140 15.77 -45.70 -23.24
N ALA A 141 16.45 -44.60 -22.85
CA ALA A 141 17.86 -44.39 -23.22
C ALA A 141 18.33 -42.96 -22.86
N SER A 142 19.57 -42.94 -22.39
CA SER A 142 20.53 -41.85 -22.30
C SER A 142 20.60 -40.89 -23.49
N ASN A 143 20.78 -39.60 -23.19
CA ASN A 143 21.78 -38.67 -23.75
C ASN A 143 21.52 -37.30 -23.09
N ALA A 144 22.36 -36.83 -22.16
CA ALA A 144 23.66 -36.21 -22.38
C ALA A 144 23.61 -34.89 -23.18
N ALA A 145 24.07 -33.83 -22.49
CA ALA A 145 24.63 -32.59 -23.00
C ALA A 145 23.63 -31.58 -23.62
N ARG A 146 23.76 -30.26 -23.49
CA ARG A 146 24.69 -29.33 -22.82
C ARG A 146 24.35 -27.96 -23.40
N ALA A 147 24.11 -26.96 -22.56
CA ALA A 147 24.36 -25.53 -22.80
C ALA A 147 23.72 -24.73 -21.66
N ALA A 148 24.27 -23.67 -21.07
CA ALA A 148 25.61 -23.09 -20.99
C ALA A 148 25.46 -21.81 -20.12
N ALA A 149 26.43 -21.55 -19.22
CA ALA A 149 26.78 -20.24 -18.64
C ALA A 149 25.70 -19.54 -17.77
N SER A 150 25.95 -18.93 -16.61
CA SER A 150 27.16 -18.48 -15.92
C SER A 150 26.74 -17.95 -14.54
N SER A 151 27.35 -18.43 -13.46
CA SER A 151 27.64 -17.66 -12.22
C SER A 151 28.31 -18.61 -11.24
N ASP A 152 29.64 -18.56 -11.20
CA ASP A 152 30.50 -19.30 -10.29
C ASP A 152 30.18 -18.99 -8.82
N LEU A 153 29.46 -19.92 -8.18
CA LEU A 153 29.57 -20.14 -6.74
C LEU A 153 29.89 -21.62 -6.54
N PRO A 154 31.01 -21.96 -5.88
CA PRO A 154 31.33 -23.35 -5.62
C PRO A 154 30.28 -23.97 -4.68
N PRO A 155 29.96 -25.27 -4.84
CA PRO A 155 29.07 -25.96 -3.92
C PRO A 155 29.64 -25.91 -2.48
N PRO A 156 28.78 -25.82 -1.44
CA PRO A 156 29.19 -25.56 -0.05
C PRO A 156 30.12 -26.62 0.57
N SER A 157 30.28 -27.77 -0.08
CA SER A 157 31.27 -28.79 0.28
C SER A 157 32.72 -28.41 -0.08
N ALA A 158 32.93 -27.35 -0.86
CA ALA A 158 34.26 -26.90 -1.28
C ALA A 158 35.01 -26.05 -0.22
N PHE A 159 34.35 -25.67 0.87
CA PHE A 159 34.94 -24.94 2.00
C PHE A 159 35.14 -25.80 3.25
N ALA A 160 34.86 -27.11 3.19
CA ALA A 160 35.21 -28.03 4.26
C ALA A 160 36.74 -28.20 4.27
N MET A 161 37.39 -27.62 5.27
CA MET A 161 38.83 -27.68 5.50
C MET A 161 39.31 -29.13 5.48
N GLU A 162 40.26 -29.41 4.58
CA GLU A 162 40.98 -30.67 4.48
C GLU A 162 41.89 -30.83 5.71
N ASP A 163 41.52 -31.75 6.61
CA ASP A 163 42.34 -32.11 7.77
C ASP A 163 43.65 -32.75 7.29
N GLY A 164 44.72 -31.96 7.41
CA GLY A 164 46.05 -32.31 6.94
C GLY A 164 46.69 -33.39 7.81
N SER A 165 46.63 -34.64 7.34
CA SER A 165 47.55 -35.68 7.80
C SER A 165 49.00 -35.30 7.46
N ARG A 166 49.77 -34.84 8.45
CA ARG A 166 51.24 -34.87 8.45
C ARG A 166 51.84 -34.80 9.87
N SER A 167 52.36 -35.94 10.32
CA SER A 167 53.69 -36.08 10.93
C SER A 167 54.09 -35.15 12.09
N GLY A 168 53.91 -35.65 13.32
CA GLY A 168 54.96 -35.74 14.33
C GLY A 168 55.26 -34.51 15.21
N ARG A 169 54.89 -34.58 16.50
CA ARG A 169 55.74 -34.08 17.59
C ARG A 169 55.36 -34.71 18.94
N ALA A 170 56.36 -35.32 19.57
CA ALA A 170 56.31 -35.89 20.92
C ALA A 170 56.01 -34.82 21.98
N TYR A 171 55.17 -35.19 22.96
CA TYR A 171 55.27 -34.70 24.33
C TYR A 171 55.04 -35.87 25.28
N ASN A 172 56.03 -36.08 26.14
CA ASN A 172 55.99 -37.00 27.27
C ASN A 172 55.47 -36.17 28.47
N SER A 173 54.37 -36.59 29.09
CA SER A 173 54.03 -36.18 30.45
C SER A 173 53.73 -37.44 31.24
N SER A 174 54.52 -37.64 32.27
CA SER A 174 54.28 -38.60 33.35
C SER A 174 53.17 -38.09 34.27
N ASP A 175 52.78 -38.96 35.20
CA ASP A 175 51.79 -38.81 36.29
C ASP A 175 50.38 -39.19 35.84
N ASP A 176 49.58 -40.00 36.53
CA ASP A 176 49.73 -40.96 37.63
C ASP A 176 48.35 -41.67 37.64
N ASP A 177 48.34 -42.96 37.95
CA ASP A 177 47.25 -43.75 38.55
C ASP A 177 45.82 -43.83 37.94
N ASP A 178 45.29 -45.06 38.10
CA ASP A 178 43.90 -45.49 38.22
C ASP A 178 43.05 -45.81 36.96
N ASP A 179 42.85 -47.12 36.80
CA ASP A 179 41.57 -47.81 36.50
C ASP A 179 40.44 -46.99 35.84
N ASP A 180 40.06 -47.30 34.60
CA ASP A 180 38.80 -48.02 34.29
C ASP A 180 38.71 -48.31 32.77
N GLU A 181 38.75 -49.60 32.44
CA GLU A 181 38.48 -50.14 31.11
C GLU A 181 36.97 -50.34 30.97
N SER A 182 36.19 -49.28 30.70
CA SER A 182 34.76 -49.34 30.32
C SER A 182 34.18 -47.93 30.05
N GLY A 183 33.95 -47.53 28.79
CA GLY A 183 33.11 -46.34 28.55
C GLY A 183 33.08 -45.66 27.17
N ASP A 184 33.86 -46.11 26.18
CA ASP A 184 33.97 -45.36 24.90
C ASP A 184 32.75 -45.49 23.96
N GLU A 185 31.85 -46.47 24.17
CA GLU A 185 30.66 -46.64 23.30
C GLU A 185 29.52 -45.65 23.63
N ASP A 186 29.44 -45.16 24.87
CA ASP A 186 28.38 -44.23 25.29
C ASP A 186 28.66 -42.77 24.88
N SER A 187 29.93 -42.39 24.78
CA SER A 187 30.37 -41.04 24.34
C SER A 187 30.05 -40.78 22.87
N ASP A 188 30.30 -41.77 22.00
CA ASP A 188 29.98 -41.68 20.57
C ASP A 188 28.47 -41.62 20.32
N THR A 189 27.68 -42.38 21.09
CA THR A 189 26.21 -42.40 21.01
C THR A 189 25.59 -41.06 21.43
N TYR A 190 26.17 -40.39 22.44
CA TYR A 190 25.72 -39.08 22.90
C TYR A 190 26.09 -37.95 21.93
N ALA A 191 27.29 -37.99 21.35
CA ALA A 191 27.73 -37.04 20.32
C ALA A 191 26.90 -37.15 19.03
N GLU A 192 26.52 -38.36 18.61
CA GLU A 192 25.62 -38.59 17.46
C GLU A 192 24.21 -38.03 17.72
N PHE A 193 23.72 -38.16 18.96
CA PHE A 193 22.43 -37.64 19.37
C PHE A 193 22.41 -36.10 19.39
N GLU A 194 23.47 -35.44 19.88
CA GLU A 194 23.61 -33.98 19.83
C GLU A 194 23.71 -33.46 18.39
N GLN A 195 24.42 -34.18 17.51
CA GLN A 195 24.48 -33.83 16.08
C GLN A 195 23.11 -33.97 15.41
N GLN A 196 22.34 -35.01 15.72
CA GLN A 196 20.97 -35.12 15.23
C GLN A 196 20.09 -33.98 15.74
N GLN A 197 20.25 -33.59 17.01
CA GLN A 197 19.49 -32.50 17.60
C GLN A 197 19.86 -31.14 16.98
N GLN A 198 21.16 -30.88 16.72
CA GLN A 198 21.62 -29.70 15.99
C GLN A 198 21.15 -29.70 14.52
N GLN A 199 21.09 -30.85 13.86
CA GLN A 199 20.54 -30.96 12.49
C GLN A 199 19.03 -30.68 12.46
N MET A 200 18.30 -31.09 13.50
CA MET A 200 16.89 -30.73 13.64
C MET A 200 16.72 -29.22 13.87
N MET A 201 17.57 -28.61 14.70
CA MET A 201 17.56 -27.17 14.97
C MET A 201 17.99 -26.33 13.74
N MET A 202 18.95 -26.80 12.93
CA MET A 202 19.33 -26.17 11.66
C MET A 202 18.19 -26.20 10.65
N ARG A 203 17.46 -27.32 10.57
CA ARG A 203 16.31 -27.46 9.66
C ARG A 203 15.15 -26.52 10.02
N GLU A 204 14.99 -26.18 11.29
CA GLU A 204 14.00 -25.18 11.72
C GLU A 204 14.40 -23.76 11.35
N GLN A 205 15.70 -23.42 11.35
CA GLN A 205 16.18 -22.08 10.95
C GLN A 205 16.24 -21.88 9.43
N ASP A 206 16.54 -22.92 8.64
CA ASP A 206 16.49 -22.84 7.16
C ASP A 206 15.06 -22.58 6.65
N GLN A 207 14.04 -23.10 7.33
CA GLN A 207 12.64 -22.78 7.02
C GLN A 207 12.27 -21.32 7.32
N GLN A 208 12.94 -20.68 8.28
CA GLN A 208 12.75 -19.26 8.57
C GLN A 208 13.37 -18.37 7.47
N LEU A 209 14.50 -18.80 6.89
CA LEU A 209 15.16 -18.09 5.79
C LEU A 209 14.36 -18.16 4.48
N GLU A 210 13.68 -19.27 4.19
CA GLU A 210 12.73 -19.38 3.06
C GLU A 210 11.55 -18.39 3.23
N GLY A 211 11.07 -18.23 4.47
CA GLY A 211 10.07 -17.24 4.84
C GLY A 211 10.54 -15.79 4.64
N VAL A 212 11.82 -15.52 4.89
CA VAL A 212 12.45 -14.21 4.62
C VAL A 212 12.54 -13.95 3.12
N PHE A 213 12.89 -14.93 2.28
CA PHE A 213 12.91 -14.75 0.82
C PHE A 213 11.54 -14.38 0.24
N THR A 214 10.49 -15.01 0.74
CA THR A 214 9.11 -14.68 0.34
C THR A 214 8.69 -13.30 0.85
N THR A 215 9.13 -12.93 2.05
CA THR A 215 8.87 -11.60 2.64
C THR A 215 9.60 -10.49 1.89
N VAL A 216 10.85 -10.71 1.50
CA VAL A 216 11.64 -9.79 0.68
C VAL A 216 11.06 -9.70 -0.74
N GLY A 217 10.61 -10.81 -1.32
CA GLY A 217 9.91 -10.81 -2.61
C GLY A 217 8.61 -10.02 -2.59
N ASN A 218 7.86 -10.09 -1.47
CA ASN A 218 6.62 -9.35 -1.30
C ASN A 218 6.85 -7.87 -0.94
N LEU A 219 7.84 -7.54 -0.10
CA LEU A 219 8.25 -6.16 0.16
C LEU A 219 8.77 -5.48 -1.11
N ARG A 220 9.46 -6.21 -1.98
CA ARG A 220 9.88 -5.72 -3.28
C ARG A 220 8.70 -5.42 -4.19
N ARG A 221 7.70 -6.31 -4.24
CA ARG A 221 6.44 -6.04 -4.99
C ARG A 221 5.68 -4.85 -4.40
N GLN A 222 5.59 -4.74 -3.08
CA GLN A 222 4.97 -3.61 -2.40
C GLN A 222 5.73 -2.30 -2.64
N ALA A 223 7.07 -2.34 -2.70
CA ALA A 223 7.88 -1.19 -3.05
C ALA A 223 7.74 -0.81 -4.54
N ASP A 224 7.57 -1.78 -5.44
CA ASP A 224 7.30 -1.54 -6.86
C ASP A 224 5.90 -0.95 -7.07
N ASP A 225 4.88 -1.44 -6.35
CA ASP A 225 3.52 -0.90 -6.39
C ASP A 225 3.44 0.49 -5.73
N MET A 226 4.12 0.71 -4.60
CA MET A 226 4.30 2.04 -4.00
C MET A 226 5.10 2.98 -4.92
N GLY A 227 6.11 2.48 -5.61
CA GLY A 227 6.92 3.26 -6.55
C GLY A 227 6.15 3.67 -7.79
N ARG A 228 5.23 2.80 -8.27
CA ARG A 228 4.28 3.13 -9.33
C ARG A 228 3.22 4.11 -8.88
N GLU A 229 2.64 3.93 -7.70
CA GLU A 229 1.60 4.84 -7.20
C GLU A 229 2.17 6.23 -6.84
N LEU A 230 3.44 6.32 -6.41
CA LEU A 230 4.17 7.59 -6.29
C LEU A 230 4.46 8.22 -7.66
N GLY A 231 4.68 7.41 -8.69
CA GLY A 231 4.81 7.86 -10.08
C GLY A 231 3.49 8.39 -10.66
N GLU A 232 2.38 7.71 -10.37
CA GLU A 232 1.02 8.13 -10.73
C GLU A 232 0.59 9.38 -9.94
N GLN A 233 0.99 9.50 -8.67
CA GLN A 233 0.82 10.73 -7.88
C GLN A 233 1.66 11.89 -8.43
N HIS A 234 2.82 11.63 -9.04
CA HIS A 234 3.60 12.66 -9.75
C HIS A 234 2.91 13.12 -11.04
N GLU A 235 2.28 12.19 -11.78
CA GLU A 235 1.49 12.49 -12.98
C GLU A 235 0.21 13.29 -12.65
N MET A 236 -0.48 12.96 -11.55
CA MET A 236 -1.61 13.77 -11.04
C MET A 236 -1.17 15.14 -10.49
N LEU A 237 0.04 15.25 -9.93
CA LEU A 237 0.60 16.54 -9.52
C LEU A 237 0.91 17.44 -10.72
N GLU A 238 1.34 16.90 -11.88
CA GLU A 238 1.45 17.69 -13.11
C GLU A 238 0.08 18.19 -13.61
N GLU A 239 -0.98 17.39 -13.50
CA GLU A 239 -2.33 17.86 -13.85
C GLU A 239 -2.81 18.94 -12.89
N THR A 240 -2.48 18.80 -11.61
CA THR A 240 -2.76 19.78 -10.56
C THR A 240 -1.99 21.08 -10.80
N ASP A 241 -0.72 21.00 -11.23
CA ASP A 241 0.12 22.14 -11.60
C ASP A 241 -0.41 22.85 -12.86
N ARG A 242 -0.81 22.10 -13.88
CA ARG A 242 -1.46 22.65 -15.09
C ARG A 242 -2.81 23.31 -14.77
N LEU A 243 -3.57 22.77 -13.82
CA LEU A 243 -4.79 23.42 -13.33
C LEU A 243 -4.46 24.67 -12.51
N ALA A 244 -3.44 24.62 -11.66
CA ALA A 244 -2.97 25.76 -10.87
C ALA A 244 -2.47 26.89 -11.76
N ASP A 245 -1.73 26.62 -12.83
CA ASP A 245 -1.30 27.59 -13.83
C ASP A 245 -2.50 28.23 -14.56
N ARG A 246 -3.49 27.41 -14.93
CA ARG A 246 -4.70 27.90 -15.60
C ARG A 246 -5.55 28.76 -14.67
N VAL A 247 -5.65 28.39 -13.40
CA VAL A 247 -6.33 29.18 -12.36
C VAL A 247 -5.54 30.46 -12.10
N GLY A 248 -4.21 30.38 -11.97
CA GLY A 248 -3.30 31.51 -11.76
C GLY A 248 -3.39 32.55 -12.87
N GLY A 249 -3.40 32.12 -14.14
CA GLY A 249 -3.58 33.02 -15.29
C GLY A 249 -4.95 33.73 -15.30
N ARG A 250 -6.01 33.03 -14.89
CA ARG A 250 -7.36 33.62 -14.76
C ARG A 250 -7.47 34.55 -13.56
N LEU A 251 -6.83 34.21 -12.45
CA LEU A 251 -6.76 35.04 -11.23
C LEU A 251 -5.96 36.31 -11.47
N GLN A 252 -4.83 36.22 -12.17
CA GLN A 252 -4.02 37.38 -12.56
C GLN A 252 -4.79 38.31 -13.50
N THR A 253 -5.50 37.73 -14.48
CA THR A 253 -6.39 38.51 -15.36
C THR A 253 -7.55 39.13 -14.58
N GLY A 254 -8.10 38.42 -13.60
CA GLY A 254 -9.13 38.90 -12.70
C GLY A 254 -8.66 40.05 -11.81
N MET A 255 -7.47 39.94 -11.20
CA MET A 255 -6.85 41.00 -10.42
C MET A 255 -6.50 42.22 -11.26
N ALA A 256 -6.03 42.03 -12.50
CA ALA A 256 -5.77 43.12 -13.42
C ALA A 256 -7.06 43.88 -13.77
N LYS A 257 -8.16 43.17 -14.02
CA LYS A 257 -9.49 43.78 -14.23
C LYS A 257 -10.02 44.45 -12.97
N LEU A 258 -9.82 43.85 -11.80
CA LEU A 258 -10.25 44.43 -10.52
C LEU A 258 -9.48 45.72 -10.22
N GLY A 259 -8.17 45.74 -10.47
CA GLY A 259 -7.35 46.95 -10.40
C GLY A 259 -7.78 48.03 -11.39
N HIS A 260 -8.14 47.64 -12.62
CA HIS A 260 -8.69 48.56 -13.62
C HIS A 260 -10.03 49.15 -13.18
N ILE A 261 -10.95 48.31 -12.67
CA ILE A 261 -12.28 48.73 -12.22
C ILE A 261 -12.20 49.62 -10.98
N VAL A 262 -11.33 49.30 -10.02
CA VAL A 262 -11.12 50.13 -8.83
C VAL A 262 -10.63 51.51 -9.24
N ARG A 263 -9.66 51.58 -10.15
CA ARG A 263 -9.09 52.84 -10.63
C ARG A 263 -10.08 53.66 -11.47
N GLU A 264 -10.80 53.01 -12.38
CA GLU A 264 -11.84 53.67 -13.18
C GLU A 264 -13.04 54.13 -12.35
N ASN A 265 -13.37 53.44 -11.25
CA ASN A 265 -14.45 53.87 -10.37
C ASN A 265 -14.01 55.05 -9.47
N GLU A 266 -12.77 55.04 -8.98
CA GLU A 266 -12.21 56.14 -8.18
C GLU A 266 -12.12 57.45 -8.99
N ASP A 267 -11.66 57.37 -10.25
CA ASP A 267 -11.54 58.53 -11.13
C ASP A 267 -12.90 59.14 -11.50
N ARG A 268 -13.93 58.32 -11.72
CA ARG A 268 -15.27 58.81 -12.10
C ARG A 268 -16.01 59.49 -10.95
N TRP A 269 -15.85 59.02 -9.72
CA TRP A 269 -16.54 59.61 -8.56
C TRP A 269 -15.82 60.86 -8.06
N SER A 270 -14.49 60.85 -8.01
CA SER A 270 -13.69 62.03 -7.64
C SER A 270 -13.80 63.14 -8.71
N GLY A 271 -13.67 62.79 -9.99
CA GLY A 271 -13.73 63.74 -11.10
C GLY A 271 -15.09 64.44 -11.23
N CYS A 272 -16.20 63.74 -10.99
CA CYS A 272 -17.54 64.34 -11.00
C CYS A 272 -17.72 65.35 -9.86
N CYS A 273 -17.23 65.03 -8.66
CA CYS A 273 -17.33 65.91 -7.50
C CYS A 273 -16.50 67.19 -7.68
N VAL A 274 -15.27 67.07 -8.20
CA VAL A 274 -14.42 68.23 -8.52
C VAL A 274 -15.04 69.10 -9.63
N ALA A 275 -15.58 68.50 -10.69
CA ALA A 275 -16.25 69.25 -11.76
C ALA A 275 -17.50 70.01 -11.25
N LEU A 276 -18.28 69.40 -10.35
CA LEU A 276 -19.43 70.06 -9.71
C LEU A 276 -19.00 71.27 -8.86
N LEU A 277 -17.93 71.13 -8.07
CA LEU A 277 -17.41 72.22 -7.24
C LEU A 277 -16.93 73.41 -8.10
N ILE A 278 -16.24 73.16 -9.21
CA ILE A 278 -15.80 74.21 -10.14
C ILE A 278 -17.01 74.91 -10.79
N ALA A 279 -18.03 74.16 -11.21
CA ALA A 279 -19.23 74.73 -11.82
C ALA A 279 -19.96 75.69 -10.85
N VAL A 280 -20.11 75.29 -9.59
CA VAL A 280 -20.71 76.14 -8.54
C VAL A 280 -19.91 77.41 -8.34
N LEU A 281 -18.57 77.31 -8.29
CA LEU A 281 -17.68 78.46 -8.14
C LEU A 281 -17.81 79.44 -9.31
N VAL A 282 -17.87 78.94 -10.56
CA VAL A 282 -18.08 79.77 -11.75
C VAL A 282 -19.43 80.50 -11.71
N VAL A 283 -20.50 79.81 -11.29
CA VAL A 283 -21.82 80.43 -11.12
C VAL A 283 -21.76 81.57 -10.10
N LEU A 284 -21.12 81.35 -8.95
CA LEU A 284 -20.94 82.40 -7.93
C LEU A 284 -20.13 83.59 -8.44
N LEU A 285 -19.07 83.34 -9.23
CA LEU A 285 -18.26 84.40 -9.83
C LEU A 285 -19.06 85.25 -10.82
N VAL A 286 -19.83 84.61 -11.71
CA VAL A 286 -20.71 85.33 -12.66
C VAL A 286 -21.75 86.16 -11.92
N LEU A 287 -22.35 85.61 -10.87
CA LEU A 287 -23.33 86.31 -10.05
C LEU A 287 -22.69 87.54 -9.38
N LEU A 288 -21.46 87.43 -8.87
CA LEU A 288 -20.70 88.55 -8.31
C LEU A 288 -20.34 89.61 -9.37
N LEU A 289 -20.01 89.21 -10.60
CA LEU A 289 -19.67 90.16 -11.67
C LEU A 289 -20.91 90.94 -12.15
N VAL A 290 -22.07 90.29 -12.16
CA VAL A 290 -23.34 90.89 -12.60
C VAL A 290 -23.96 91.78 -11.51
N LEU A 291 -23.76 91.46 -10.23
CA LEU A 291 -24.28 92.21 -9.08
C LEU A 291 -23.38 93.39 -8.69
#